data_AF-A0A0L6JXV2-F1
#
_entry.id   AF-A0A0L6JXV2-F1
#
_cell.length_a   1.000
_cell.length_b   1.000
_cell.length_c   1.000
_cell.angle_alpha   90.00
_cell.angle_beta   90.00
_cell.angle_gamma   90.00
#
_symmetry.space_group_name_H-M   'P 1'
#
loop_
_entity.id
_entity.type
_entity.pdbx_description
1 polymer ?
#
loop_
_entity_poly.entity_id
_entity_poly.type
_entity_poly.pdbx_seq_one_letter_code
_entity_poly.pdbx_strand_id
1 'polypeptide(L)'
;MIKLKRSIMLVLVCLLLFQPTMITNVEGVEEVYAETTLQDVEKMPPPTFVVQGSIKTDVDCSQEAAKLVNAGFTISFGTFKTTSDERGNFYGSFRNFKSTFKEDMIIEKPGFLKRTIKGVELQANSTTYYNNIYILPGDIDGDSSINIADCVYLAKMFNSIKGDNIYSADADINKDGAINLSDFVYIAKYFNMTSAAYPPYRPIDSTPTPVTATPSSTTPTPTQVVTPTPTPIVSTTPTPDLSGLEIERKFLIDKSKIPYDLSTLDKYELEQAYINFSPEIRIRKADDWMFFLTVKAYVDDMAMTREEREFWITEQEYNILMKKIEGNIIYKTRYQGLDENGVMFAIDIFKGNLAGLAYYEIEFPNEEEANKYTPPAWIGKEVTNDKRYKNGSLAQFGIPQ
;
A
#
# COMPACT_ATOMS: atom_id res chain seq x y z
N MET A 1 68.71 16.57 17.92
CA MET A 1 67.74 17.62 18.35
C MET A 1 66.79 18.12 17.25
N ILE A 2 67.06 17.92 15.95
CA ILE A 2 66.19 18.42 14.85
C ILE A 2 64.97 17.52 14.57
N LYS A 3 65.09 16.19 14.77
CA LYS A 3 63.95 15.26 14.59
C LYS A 3 62.90 15.36 15.70
N LEU A 4 63.27 15.79 16.92
CA LEU A 4 62.33 15.94 18.03
C LEU A 4 61.48 17.22 17.90
N LYS A 5 61.99 18.27 17.22
CA LYS A 5 61.23 19.51 16.97
C LYS A 5 60.10 19.34 15.95
N ARG A 6 60.23 18.45 14.95
CA ARG A 6 59.16 18.22 13.93
C ARG A 6 57.96 17.45 14.46
N SER A 7 58.16 16.46 15.33
CA SER A 7 57.03 15.72 15.94
C SER A 7 56.29 16.54 16.99
N ILE A 8 56.98 17.43 17.73
CA ILE A 8 56.32 18.34 18.69
C ILE A 8 55.51 19.41 17.96
N MET A 9 55.98 19.88 16.79
CA MET A 9 55.26 20.88 15.99
C MET A 9 53.98 20.32 15.34
N LEU A 10 53.97 19.06 14.91
CA LEU A 10 52.78 18.42 14.33
C LEU A 10 51.68 18.19 15.39
N VAL A 11 52.09 17.86 16.63
CA VAL A 11 51.16 17.73 17.76
C VAL A 11 50.65 19.09 18.24
N LEU A 12 51.48 20.15 18.22
CA LEU A 12 51.05 21.51 18.55
C LEU A 12 50.05 22.07 17.51
N VAL A 13 50.23 21.77 16.23
CA VAL A 13 49.32 22.23 15.16
C VAL A 13 47.95 21.54 15.27
N CYS A 14 47.89 20.27 15.67
CA CYS A 14 46.61 19.61 15.97
C CYS A 14 45.93 20.14 17.26
N LEU A 15 46.69 20.59 18.26
CA LEU A 15 46.15 21.18 19.49
C LEU A 15 45.65 22.63 19.30
N LEU A 16 46.22 23.38 18.35
CA LEU A 16 45.82 24.77 18.06
C LEU A 16 44.58 24.91 17.17
N LEU A 17 44.11 23.83 16.54
CA LEU A 17 42.84 23.82 15.79
C LEU A 17 41.59 23.67 16.69
N PHE A 18 41.75 23.63 18.02
CA PHE A 18 40.66 23.44 18.99
C PHE A 18 40.45 24.60 19.99
N GLN A 19 40.98 25.80 19.75
CA GLN A 19 40.65 26.97 20.58
C GLN A 19 40.33 28.19 19.69
N PRO A 20 39.21 28.90 19.90
CA PRO A 20 38.95 30.14 19.21
C PRO A 20 39.71 31.28 19.93
N THR A 21 40.31 32.15 19.13
CA THR A 21 40.86 33.47 19.48
C THR A 21 42.26 33.54 20.12
N MET A 22 42.96 34.60 19.68
CA MET A 22 44.25 35.15 20.12
C MET A 22 45.49 34.55 19.46
N ILE A 23 45.99 35.22 18.42
CA ILE A 23 47.29 35.95 18.43
C ILE A 23 47.34 36.88 17.20
N THR A 24 47.43 38.17 17.49
CA THR A 24 47.71 39.27 16.57
C THR A 24 49.21 39.36 16.26
N ASN A 25 49.53 39.71 15.01
CA ASN A 25 50.77 40.33 14.53
C ASN A 25 52.11 39.65 14.89
N VAL A 26 52.67 38.92 13.91
CA VAL A 26 54.12 38.75 13.76
C VAL A 26 54.47 39.15 12.33
N GLU A 27 55.17 40.27 12.16
CA GLU A 27 55.74 40.69 10.87
C GLU A 27 56.79 39.65 10.40
N GLY A 28 56.75 39.29 9.12
CA GLY A 28 57.74 38.42 8.48
C GLY A 28 57.26 37.02 8.06
N VAL A 29 55.96 36.74 8.08
CA VAL A 29 55.40 35.44 7.63
C VAL A 29 54.85 35.49 6.19
N GLU A 30 54.91 36.62 5.49
CA GLU A 30 54.32 36.76 4.15
C GLU A 30 55.12 36.07 3.03
N GLU A 31 56.42 35.80 3.20
CA GLU A 31 57.26 35.23 2.13
C GLU A 31 57.40 33.70 2.14
N VAL A 32 56.87 32.99 3.15
CA VAL A 32 56.95 31.51 3.19
C VAL A 32 55.68 30.83 2.65
N TYR A 33 54.60 31.58 2.42
CA TYR A 33 53.32 31.02 1.94
C TYR A 33 53.12 31.09 0.42
N ALA A 34 54.07 31.67 -0.34
CA ALA A 34 53.90 31.87 -1.79
C ALA A 34 54.44 30.72 -2.67
N GLU A 35 55.22 29.78 -2.13
CA GLU A 35 55.83 28.69 -2.92
C GLU A 35 55.30 27.28 -2.59
N THR A 36 54.08 27.16 -2.06
CA THR A 36 53.34 25.89 -2.14
C THR A 36 52.42 25.93 -3.36
N THR A 37 53.04 26.06 -4.52
CA THR A 37 52.40 26.06 -5.84
C THR A 37 51.76 24.70 -6.10
N LEU A 38 50.42 24.66 -6.20
CA LEU A 38 49.53 23.89 -7.10
C LEU A 38 49.88 22.44 -7.56
N GLN A 39 50.92 21.78 -7.04
CA GLN A 39 51.37 20.43 -7.44
C GLN A 39 51.00 19.34 -6.44
N ASP A 40 50.42 19.68 -5.28
CA ASP A 40 50.02 18.69 -4.26
C ASP A 40 48.50 18.52 -4.10
N VAL A 41 47.67 19.24 -4.86
CA VAL A 41 46.20 19.02 -4.86
C VAL A 41 45.85 17.63 -5.39
N GLU A 42 46.67 17.07 -6.31
CA GLU A 42 46.53 15.70 -6.82
C GLU A 42 46.92 14.60 -5.79
N LYS A 43 47.53 14.95 -4.66
CA LYS A 43 47.92 13.98 -3.61
C LYS A 43 46.99 13.98 -2.39
N MET A 44 46.01 14.89 -2.31
CA MET A 44 45.03 14.84 -1.23
C MET A 44 44.03 13.71 -1.49
N PRO A 45 43.75 12.82 -0.52
CA PRO A 45 42.76 11.78 -0.71
C PRO A 45 41.40 12.41 -1.01
N PRO A 46 40.61 11.89 -1.96
CA PRO A 46 39.34 12.49 -2.33
C PRO A 46 38.41 12.58 -1.11
N PRO A 47 37.62 13.68 -1.01
CA PRO A 47 36.72 13.90 0.11
C PRO A 47 35.78 12.72 0.31
N THR A 48 35.47 12.45 1.57
CA THR A 48 34.62 11.33 1.97
C THR A 48 33.20 11.82 2.20
N PHE A 49 32.24 11.15 1.60
CA PHE A 49 30.81 11.38 1.82
C PHE A 49 30.31 10.26 2.71
N VAL A 50 29.56 10.61 3.76
CA VAL A 50 28.99 9.62 4.69
C VAL A 50 27.47 9.78 4.70
N VAL A 51 26.76 8.67 4.53
CA VAL A 51 25.31 8.61 4.69
C VAL A 51 24.97 7.65 5.83
N GLN A 52 24.01 8.07 6.65
CA GLN A 52 23.44 7.26 7.72
C GLN A 52 21.92 7.39 7.68
N GLY A 53 21.22 6.37 8.14
CA GLY A 53 19.77 6.43 8.20
C GLY A 53 19.12 5.19 8.75
N SER A 54 17.78 5.21 8.76
CA SER A 54 16.96 4.09 9.19
C SER A 54 15.72 3.94 8.31
N ILE A 55 15.32 2.70 8.09
CA ILE A 55 14.11 2.29 7.37
C ILE A 55 13.06 1.85 8.37
N LYS A 56 11.81 2.21 8.09
CA LYS A 56 10.64 1.76 8.84
C LYS A 56 9.66 1.09 7.88
N THR A 57 9.18 -0.08 8.22
CA THR A 57 8.14 -0.79 7.47
C THR A 57 6.83 -0.79 8.23
N ASP A 58 5.74 -1.09 7.52
CA ASP A 58 4.43 -1.34 8.11
C ASP A 58 4.07 -2.81 8.03
N VAL A 59 4.89 -3.60 8.72
CA VAL A 59 4.70 -5.05 8.82
C VAL A 59 4.55 -5.39 10.29
N ASP A 60 3.34 -5.72 10.70
CA ASP A 60 3.07 -6.24 12.04
C ASP A 60 3.57 -7.68 12.16
N CYS A 61 4.59 -7.91 12.98
CA CYS A 61 5.28 -9.20 13.08
C CYS A 61 6.00 -9.37 14.44
N SER A 62 6.43 -10.60 14.72
CA SER A 62 7.24 -10.90 15.92
C SER A 62 8.59 -10.16 15.90
N GLN A 63 9.23 -10.06 17.07
CA GLN A 63 10.52 -9.36 17.16
C GLN A 63 11.63 -10.06 16.38
N GLU A 64 11.56 -11.39 16.27
CA GLU A 64 12.45 -12.21 15.45
C GLU A 64 12.20 -11.98 13.96
N ALA A 65 10.94 -11.96 13.54
CA ALA A 65 10.55 -11.68 12.17
C ALA A 65 10.94 -10.26 11.74
N ALA A 66 10.78 -9.28 12.63
CA ALA A 66 11.15 -7.88 12.38
C ALA A 66 12.61 -7.73 11.96
N LYS A 67 13.53 -8.56 12.48
CA LYS A 67 14.95 -8.55 12.06
C LYS A 67 15.11 -8.90 10.59
N LEU A 68 14.37 -9.90 10.12
CA LEU A 68 14.37 -10.35 8.72
C LEU A 68 13.65 -9.35 7.81
N VAL A 69 12.57 -8.74 8.31
CA VAL A 69 11.83 -7.68 7.62
C VAL A 69 12.70 -6.43 7.43
N ASN A 70 13.46 -6.02 8.44
CA ASN A 70 14.22 -4.77 8.43
C ASN A 70 15.59 -4.87 7.76
N ALA A 71 16.20 -6.06 7.73
CA ALA A 71 17.50 -6.29 7.09
C ALA A 71 17.41 -6.34 5.57
N GLY A 72 18.50 -5.96 4.89
CA GLY A 72 18.70 -6.26 3.47
C GLY A 72 17.98 -5.35 2.48
N PHE A 73 17.42 -4.21 2.90
CA PHE A 73 17.05 -3.17 1.95
C PHE A 73 18.30 -2.65 1.27
N THR A 74 18.28 -2.55 -0.05
CA THR A 74 19.32 -1.89 -0.83
C THR A 74 19.06 -0.39 -0.85
N ILE A 75 20.04 0.41 -0.44
CA ILE A 75 20.04 1.87 -0.60
C ILE A 75 21.11 2.22 -1.64
N SER A 76 20.75 2.94 -2.70
CA SER A 76 21.68 3.32 -3.76
C SER A 76 21.51 4.76 -4.24
N PHE A 77 22.60 5.37 -4.67
CA PHE A 77 22.63 6.67 -5.36
C PHE A 77 23.87 6.73 -6.26
N GLY A 78 23.68 7.02 -7.55
CA GLY A 78 24.74 6.89 -8.56
C GLY A 78 25.36 5.49 -8.55
N THR A 79 26.68 5.41 -8.35
CA THR A 79 27.42 4.12 -8.27
C THR A 79 27.54 3.58 -6.85
N PHE A 80 27.12 4.33 -5.83
CA PHE A 80 27.20 3.88 -4.44
C PHE A 80 26.00 3.00 -4.10
N LYS A 81 26.26 1.97 -3.28
CA LYS A 81 25.24 1.06 -2.76
C LYS A 81 25.62 0.59 -1.35
N THR A 82 24.64 0.52 -0.46
CA THR A 82 24.74 -0.10 0.87
C THR A 82 23.46 -0.86 1.20
N THR A 83 23.42 -1.54 2.35
CA THR A 83 22.26 -2.29 2.82
C THR A 83 21.89 -1.98 4.27
N SER A 84 20.60 -2.17 4.61
CA SER A 84 20.14 -2.08 6.01
C SER A 84 20.50 -3.31 6.84
N ASP A 85 20.71 -3.10 8.14
CA ASP A 85 20.89 -4.14 9.16
C ASP A 85 19.57 -4.66 9.75
N GLU A 86 19.63 -5.59 10.70
CA GLU A 86 18.45 -6.18 11.38
C GLU A 86 17.58 -5.17 12.13
N ARG A 87 18.09 -3.97 12.40
CA ARG A 87 17.34 -2.87 13.04
C ARG A 87 16.81 -1.87 12.01
N GLY A 88 17.04 -2.11 10.73
CA GLY A 88 16.67 -1.23 9.63
C GLY A 88 17.63 -0.05 9.46
N ASN A 89 18.76 -0.01 10.17
CA ASN A 89 19.73 1.06 10.04
C ASN A 89 20.65 0.79 8.86
N PHE A 90 21.05 1.84 8.15
CA PHE A 90 22.05 1.74 7.09
C PHE A 90 23.15 2.78 7.28
N TYR A 91 24.34 2.40 6.84
CA TYR A 91 25.54 3.24 6.83
C TYR A 91 26.28 2.99 5.53
N GLY A 92 26.87 4.04 4.97
CA GLY A 92 28.03 3.82 4.14
C GLY A 92 28.76 5.10 3.81
N SER A 93 29.93 4.90 3.23
CA SER A 93 30.80 5.98 2.81
C SER A 93 31.40 5.71 1.44
N PHE A 94 31.66 6.77 0.71
CA PHE A 94 32.34 6.72 -0.57
C PHE A 94 33.18 7.98 -0.75
N ARG A 95 34.12 7.92 -1.68
CA ARG A 95 34.97 9.06 -2.02
C ARG A 95 34.61 9.59 -3.39
N ASN A 96 34.60 10.91 -3.55
CA ASN A 96 34.35 11.59 -4.81
C ASN A 96 35.20 12.86 -4.87
N PHE A 97 35.61 13.31 -6.05
CA PHE A 97 36.40 14.54 -6.20
C PHE A 97 35.56 15.83 -6.14
N LYS A 98 34.22 15.72 -6.18
CA LYS A 98 33.32 16.86 -6.00
C LYS A 98 33.23 17.28 -4.52
N SER A 99 32.91 18.54 -4.27
CA SER A 99 32.59 19.06 -2.93
C SER A 99 31.15 18.75 -2.49
N THR A 100 30.25 18.63 -3.46
CA THR A 100 28.85 18.23 -3.29
C THR A 100 28.50 17.08 -4.22
N PHE A 101 27.67 16.17 -3.73
CA PHE A 101 27.14 15.06 -4.51
C PHE A 101 25.62 15.12 -4.50
N LYS A 102 25.01 15.20 -5.67
CA LYS A 102 23.56 15.32 -5.83
C LYS A 102 23.04 14.26 -6.77
N GLU A 103 22.22 13.36 -6.25
CA GLU A 103 21.58 12.26 -7.00
C GLU A 103 20.25 11.88 -6.33
N ASP A 104 19.44 11.07 -7.00
CA ASP A 104 18.27 10.46 -6.38
C ASP A 104 18.69 9.23 -5.56
N MET A 105 18.10 9.06 -4.38
CA MET A 105 18.29 7.87 -3.54
C MET A 105 17.18 6.86 -3.84
N ILE A 106 17.58 5.64 -4.23
CA ILE A 106 16.67 4.53 -4.50
C ILE A 106 16.78 3.50 -3.37
N ILE A 107 15.64 3.14 -2.79
CA ILE A 107 15.49 2.09 -1.78
C ILE A 107 14.66 0.95 -2.35
N GLU A 108 15.21 -0.26 -2.34
CA GLU A 108 14.60 -1.45 -2.94
C GLU A 108 14.79 -2.68 -2.04
N LYS A 109 13.77 -3.54 -1.98
CA LYS A 109 13.83 -4.89 -1.41
C LYS A 109 12.70 -5.73 -2.02
N PRO A 110 12.92 -7.00 -2.41
CA PRO A 110 11.84 -7.88 -2.85
C PRO A 110 10.71 -7.96 -1.83
N GLY A 111 9.46 -7.92 -2.30
CA GLY A 111 8.26 -7.88 -1.46
C GLY A 111 7.88 -6.48 -0.95
N PHE A 112 8.64 -5.44 -1.30
CA PHE A 112 8.41 -4.06 -0.89
C PHE A 112 8.41 -3.12 -2.09
N LEU A 113 7.48 -2.16 -2.06
CA LEU A 113 7.33 -1.17 -3.10
C LEU A 113 8.54 -0.23 -3.10
N LYS A 114 9.26 -0.24 -4.23
CA LYS A 114 10.42 0.62 -4.48
C LYS A 114 10.13 2.08 -4.13
N ARG A 115 11.05 2.73 -3.40
CA ARG A 115 10.97 4.17 -3.08
C ARG A 115 12.12 4.94 -3.68
N THR A 116 11.82 6.10 -4.26
CA THR A 116 12.83 7.05 -4.75
C THR A 116 12.70 8.38 -4.01
N ILE A 117 13.76 8.79 -3.32
CA ILE A 117 13.87 10.11 -2.68
C ILE A 117 14.65 11.01 -3.64
N LYS A 118 13.95 12.00 -4.21
CA LYS A 118 14.53 12.89 -5.20
C LYS A 118 15.44 13.95 -4.60
N GLY A 119 16.53 14.27 -5.29
CA GLY A 119 17.39 15.41 -4.98
C GLY A 119 18.14 15.30 -3.66
N VAL A 120 18.63 14.11 -3.31
CA VAL A 120 19.52 13.91 -2.17
C VAL A 120 20.80 14.67 -2.41
N GLU A 121 21.21 15.49 -1.43
CA GLU A 121 22.44 16.27 -1.48
C GLU A 121 23.35 15.90 -0.30
N LEU A 122 24.55 15.46 -0.63
CA LEU A 122 25.59 15.11 0.34
C LEU A 122 26.72 16.12 0.26
N GLN A 123 27.25 16.49 1.42
CA GLN A 123 28.37 17.42 1.54
C GLN A 123 29.65 16.63 1.83
N ALA A 124 30.75 17.05 1.20
CA ALA A 124 32.05 16.46 1.44
C ALA A 124 32.45 16.55 2.92
N ASN A 125 33.01 15.46 3.44
CA ASN A 125 33.54 15.33 4.79
C ASN A 125 32.50 15.57 5.91
N SER A 126 31.21 15.40 5.61
CA SER A 126 30.13 15.42 6.59
C SER A 126 29.30 14.13 6.54
N THR A 127 28.47 13.93 7.56
CA THR A 127 27.47 12.86 7.61
C THR A 127 26.09 13.44 7.36
N THR A 128 25.40 12.92 6.34
CA THR A 128 24.00 13.24 6.07
C THR A 128 23.10 12.13 6.61
N TYR A 129 22.01 12.51 7.28
CA TYR A 129 21.09 11.58 7.94
C TYR A 129 19.74 11.48 7.22
N TYR A 130 19.29 10.25 6.98
CA TYR A 130 17.99 9.91 6.41
C TYR A 130 17.27 8.89 7.31
N ASN A 131 16.65 9.39 8.38
CA ASN A 131 16.03 8.55 9.40
C ASN A 131 14.53 8.35 9.12
N ASN A 132 14.00 7.19 9.54
CA ASN A 132 12.58 6.84 9.44
C ASN A 132 12.04 6.89 7.99
N ILE A 133 12.83 6.43 7.03
CA ILE A 133 12.36 6.24 5.66
C ILE A 133 11.31 5.12 5.67
N TYR A 134 10.05 5.52 5.50
CA TYR A 134 8.93 4.58 5.43
C TYR A 134 8.90 3.83 4.10
N ILE A 135 8.77 2.51 4.13
CA ILE A 135 8.67 1.65 2.95
C ILE A 135 7.48 0.72 3.10
N LEU A 136 6.70 0.60 2.04
CA LEU A 136 5.46 -0.17 1.98
C LEU A 136 5.73 -1.61 1.53
N PRO A 137 5.21 -2.62 2.24
CA PRO A 137 5.17 -4.00 1.74
C PRO A 137 4.11 -4.16 0.65
N GLY A 138 4.22 -5.21 -0.17
CA GLY A 138 3.14 -5.68 -1.04
C GLY A 138 3.44 -5.76 -2.53
N ASP A 139 4.53 -5.16 -3.00
CA ASP A 139 5.04 -5.28 -4.38
C ASP A 139 5.96 -6.51 -4.42
N ILE A 140 5.35 -7.67 -4.60
CA ILE A 140 6.01 -8.98 -4.51
C ILE A 140 6.50 -9.50 -5.86
N ASP A 141 5.91 -9.02 -6.96
CA ASP A 141 6.40 -9.34 -8.30
C ASP A 141 7.45 -8.33 -8.81
N GLY A 142 7.62 -7.19 -8.14
CA GLY A 142 8.66 -6.21 -8.37
C GLY A 142 8.36 -5.24 -9.51
N ASP A 143 7.10 -5.09 -9.92
CA ASP A 143 6.69 -4.23 -11.03
C ASP A 143 6.60 -2.73 -10.66
N SER A 144 6.96 -2.37 -9.42
CA SER A 144 6.87 -1.00 -8.85
C SER A 144 5.44 -0.49 -8.65
N SER A 145 4.49 -1.42 -8.58
CA SER A 145 3.08 -1.20 -8.25
C SER A 145 2.61 -2.30 -7.30
N ILE A 146 1.63 -2.00 -6.45
CA ILE A 146 0.95 -2.98 -5.61
C ILE A 146 -0.42 -3.18 -6.21
N ASN A 147 -0.67 -4.29 -6.90
CA ASN A 147 -1.89 -4.51 -7.67
C ASN A 147 -2.31 -5.99 -7.72
N ILE A 148 -3.18 -6.34 -8.68
CA ILE A 148 -3.68 -7.70 -8.84
C ILE A 148 -2.58 -8.71 -9.21
N ALA A 149 -1.54 -8.26 -9.90
CA ALA A 149 -0.39 -9.06 -10.25
C ALA A 149 0.30 -9.62 -9.00
N ASP A 150 0.42 -8.82 -7.94
CA ASP A 150 0.89 -9.25 -6.62
C ASP A 150 -0.05 -10.27 -5.98
N CYS A 151 -1.37 -10.03 -6.01
CA CYS A 151 -2.35 -10.98 -5.50
C CYS A 151 -2.22 -12.34 -6.20
N VAL A 152 -2.08 -12.34 -7.53
CA VAL A 152 -1.93 -13.53 -8.37
C VAL A 152 -0.58 -14.19 -8.11
N TYR A 153 0.48 -13.41 -7.92
CA TYR A 153 1.80 -13.92 -7.58
C TYR A 153 1.77 -14.64 -6.23
N LEU A 154 1.14 -14.06 -5.22
CA LEU A 154 0.97 -14.65 -3.90
C LEU A 154 0.10 -15.92 -3.98
N ALA A 155 -1.00 -15.87 -4.73
CA ALA A 155 -1.92 -17.00 -4.89
C ALA A 155 -1.24 -18.27 -5.45
N LYS A 156 -0.20 -18.13 -6.27
CA LYS A 156 0.60 -19.26 -6.78
C LYS A 156 1.30 -20.05 -5.66
N MET A 157 1.62 -19.38 -4.56
CA MET A 157 2.39 -19.92 -3.43
C MET A 157 1.56 -20.05 -2.15
N PHE A 158 0.28 -19.70 -2.21
CA PHE A 158 -0.64 -19.70 -1.09
C PHE A 158 -0.77 -21.08 -0.43
N ASN A 159 -0.77 -21.09 0.91
CA ASN A 159 -0.69 -22.23 1.83
C ASN A 159 0.65 -22.98 1.84
N SER A 160 1.70 -22.46 1.20
CA SER A 160 3.03 -23.03 1.36
C SER A 160 3.69 -22.59 2.65
N ILE A 161 4.54 -23.44 3.20
CA ILE A 161 5.35 -23.15 4.38
C ILE A 161 6.83 -23.19 4.03
N LYS A 162 7.64 -22.57 4.89
CA LYS A 162 9.09 -22.53 4.72
C LYS A 162 9.67 -23.94 4.61
N GLY A 163 10.23 -24.24 3.44
CA GLY A 163 10.78 -25.55 3.07
C GLY A 163 10.05 -26.22 1.91
N ASP A 164 8.83 -25.77 1.59
CA ASP A 164 8.11 -26.24 0.40
C ASP A 164 8.76 -25.73 -0.89
N ASN A 165 8.69 -26.53 -1.96
CA ASN A 165 9.26 -26.15 -3.26
C ASN A 165 8.65 -24.89 -3.88
N ILE A 166 7.39 -24.61 -3.53
CA ILE A 166 6.64 -23.45 -4.05
C ILE A 166 6.72 -22.24 -3.10
N TYR A 167 7.38 -22.36 -1.95
CA TYR A 167 7.50 -21.26 -0.99
C TYR A 167 8.52 -20.23 -1.49
N SER A 168 8.14 -18.95 -1.42
CA SER A 168 9.04 -17.82 -1.63
C SER A 168 9.15 -17.00 -0.34
N ALA A 169 10.39 -16.83 0.13
CA ALA A 169 10.66 -15.97 1.27
C ALA A 169 10.22 -14.52 1.02
N ASP A 170 10.11 -14.06 -0.22
CA ASP A 170 9.72 -12.68 -0.55
C ASP A 170 8.21 -12.46 -0.43
N ALA A 171 7.40 -13.51 -0.63
CA ALA A 171 5.95 -13.46 -0.53
C ALA A 171 5.40 -13.80 0.86
N ASP A 172 6.23 -14.39 1.73
CA ASP A 172 6.01 -14.41 3.19
C ASP A 172 6.43 -13.04 3.74
N ILE A 173 5.52 -12.07 3.67
CA ILE A 173 5.80 -10.65 3.94
C ILE A 173 6.06 -10.43 5.44
N ASN A 174 5.27 -11.06 6.31
CA ASN A 174 5.41 -10.93 7.77
C ASN A 174 6.51 -11.83 8.36
N LYS A 175 7.11 -12.71 7.56
CA LYS A 175 8.18 -13.65 7.93
C LYS A 175 7.73 -14.63 9.02
N ASP A 176 6.47 -15.03 9.03
CA ASP A 176 5.92 -16.01 9.97
C ASP A 176 6.21 -17.47 9.56
N GLY A 177 6.76 -17.67 8.36
CA GLY A 177 7.14 -18.98 7.84
C GLY A 177 6.05 -19.65 7.01
N ALA A 178 4.93 -18.99 6.76
CA ALA A 178 3.84 -19.45 5.90
C ALA A 178 3.41 -18.35 4.94
N ILE A 179 2.99 -18.71 3.72
CA ILE A 179 2.38 -17.77 2.77
C ILE A 179 0.88 -17.98 2.80
N ASN A 180 0.15 -17.06 3.42
CA ASN A 180 -1.28 -17.18 3.63
C ASN A 180 -1.99 -15.81 3.57
N LEU A 181 -3.20 -15.72 4.15
CA LEU A 181 -3.98 -14.48 4.13
C LEU A 181 -3.34 -13.35 4.93
N SER A 182 -2.53 -13.67 5.95
CA SER A 182 -1.77 -12.69 6.71
C SER A 182 -0.82 -11.89 5.82
N ASP A 183 -0.21 -12.53 4.82
CA ASP A 183 0.63 -11.85 3.83
C ASP A 183 -0.20 -11.05 2.83
N PHE A 184 -1.32 -11.62 2.39
CA PHE A 184 -2.25 -10.96 1.47
C PHE A 184 -2.78 -9.63 2.03
N VAL A 185 -2.95 -9.51 3.35
CA VAL A 185 -3.41 -8.27 3.99
C VAL A 185 -2.52 -7.07 3.63
N TYR A 186 -1.21 -7.24 3.48
CA TYR A 186 -0.32 -6.14 3.12
C TYR A 186 -0.51 -5.67 1.68
N ILE A 187 -0.76 -6.60 0.75
CA ILE A 187 -1.12 -6.26 -0.63
C ILE A 187 -2.47 -5.52 -0.65
N ALA A 188 -3.46 -6.04 0.08
CA ALA A 188 -4.78 -5.43 0.15
C ALA A 188 -4.75 -4.01 0.76
N LYS A 189 -3.96 -3.81 1.83
CA LYS A 189 -3.81 -2.53 2.53
C LYS A 189 -3.25 -1.44 1.62
N TYR A 190 -2.26 -1.78 0.80
CA TYR A 190 -1.55 -0.82 -0.05
C TYR A 190 -1.88 -0.95 -1.54
N PHE A 191 -3.00 -1.59 -1.87
CA PHE A 191 -3.42 -1.83 -3.24
C PHE A 191 -3.55 -0.53 -4.04
N ASN A 192 -3.18 -0.58 -5.32
CA ASN A 192 -3.00 0.53 -6.28
C ASN A 192 -1.90 1.55 -5.94
N MET A 193 -1.10 1.34 -4.90
CA MET A 193 0.06 2.19 -4.67
C MET A 193 1.16 1.91 -5.70
N THR A 194 1.78 2.97 -6.19
CA THR A 194 2.96 2.90 -7.05
C THR A 194 4.11 3.65 -6.37
N SER A 195 5.35 3.46 -6.83
CA SER A 195 6.49 4.23 -6.31
C SER A 195 6.29 5.75 -6.33
N ALA A 196 5.42 6.26 -7.21
CA ALA A 196 5.10 7.69 -7.29
C ALA A 196 4.15 8.18 -6.17
N ALA A 197 3.44 7.27 -5.50
CA ALA A 197 2.50 7.60 -4.42
C ALA A 197 3.21 7.94 -3.09
N TYR A 198 4.51 7.66 -2.95
CA TYR A 198 5.25 8.01 -1.75
C TYR A 198 5.26 9.54 -1.53
N PRO A 199 4.96 10.02 -0.31
CA PRO A 199 5.12 11.43 -0.01
C PRO A 199 6.59 11.84 -0.08
N PRO A 200 6.87 13.12 -0.37
CA PRO A 200 8.23 13.66 -0.26
C PRO A 200 8.83 13.35 1.11
N TYR A 201 10.07 12.87 1.12
CA TYR A 201 10.77 12.63 2.38
C TYR A 201 10.99 13.95 3.12
N ARG A 202 10.64 13.97 4.41
CA ARG A 202 10.87 15.09 5.32
C ARG A 202 11.68 14.58 6.51
N PRO A 203 12.88 15.14 6.79
CA PRO A 203 13.60 14.84 8.02
C PRO A 203 12.74 15.26 9.21
N ILE A 204 12.51 14.34 10.15
CA ILE A 204 11.87 14.67 11.42
C ILE A 204 12.94 15.34 12.29
N ASP A 205 12.81 16.64 12.52
CA ASP A 205 13.70 17.36 13.42
C ASP A 205 13.40 16.95 14.87
N SER A 206 14.19 16.04 15.42
CA SER A 206 14.09 15.65 16.83
C SER A 206 14.76 16.69 17.71
N THR A 207 14.18 17.88 17.80
CA THR A 207 14.46 18.83 18.89
C THR A 207 13.16 19.06 19.68
N PRO A 208 13.07 18.63 20.95
CA PRO A 208 11.91 18.95 21.79
C PRO A 208 12.00 20.43 22.17
N THR A 209 11.29 21.29 21.46
CA THR A 209 11.18 22.71 21.86
C THR A 209 10.30 22.80 23.13
N PRO A 210 10.76 23.43 24.22
CA PRO A 210 9.95 23.63 25.42
C PRO A 210 8.72 24.48 25.09
N VAL A 211 7.55 24.00 25.50
CA VAL A 211 6.29 24.73 25.38
C VAL A 211 6.30 25.89 26.37
N THR A 212 6.46 27.12 25.87
CA THR A 212 6.10 28.32 26.62
C THR A 212 4.74 28.80 26.14
N ALA A 213 3.73 28.69 27.01
CA ALA A 213 2.38 29.15 26.75
C ALA A 213 2.27 30.67 26.91
N THR A 214 1.67 31.38 25.94
CA THR A 214 0.84 32.60 26.12
C THR A 214 0.09 32.93 24.81
N PRO A 215 -0.98 33.78 24.80
CA PRO A 215 -2.25 33.41 24.20
C PRO A 215 -2.60 34.17 22.90
N SER A 216 -3.50 33.54 22.16
CA SER A 216 -4.46 34.01 21.13
C SER A 216 -4.32 35.41 20.51
N SER A 217 -4.23 35.45 19.17
CA SER A 217 -5.05 36.37 18.35
C SER A 217 -5.05 36.00 16.86
N THR A 218 -6.27 35.89 16.32
CA THR A 218 -6.71 36.13 14.92
C THR A 218 -6.18 35.22 13.79
N THR A 219 -7.01 34.23 13.48
CA THR A 219 -7.08 33.43 12.26
C THR A 219 -7.35 34.27 11.00
N PRO A 220 -6.59 34.07 9.92
CA PRO A 220 -7.13 34.08 8.57
C PRO A 220 -7.20 32.65 8.02
N THR A 221 -8.37 32.32 7.49
CA THR A 221 -8.70 31.07 6.78
C THR A 221 -7.71 30.80 5.65
N PRO A 222 -7.07 29.61 5.58
CA PRO A 222 -6.34 29.22 4.40
C PRO A 222 -7.31 28.69 3.33
N THR A 223 -7.32 29.40 2.20
CA THR A 223 -7.92 28.98 0.93
C THR A 223 -7.48 27.57 0.55
N GLN A 224 -8.45 26.68 0.33
CA GLN A 224 -8.20 25.34 -0.18
C GLN A 224 -7.56 25.41 -1.58
N VAL A 225 -6.32 24.95 -1.69
CA VAL A 225 -5.73 24.62 -2.99
C VAL A 225 -6.32 23.27 -3.41
N VAL A 226 -7.22 23.33 -4.38
CA VAL A 226 -7.83 22.15 -4.99
C VAL A 226 -6.72 21.34 -5.66
N THR A 227 -6.46 20.14 -5.15
CA THR A 227 -5.64 19.14 -5.84
C THR A 227 -6.52 18.50 -6.91
N PRO A 228 -6.10 18.39 -8.18
CA PRO A 228 -6.92 17.76 -9.20
C PRO A 228 -7.04 16.26 -8.90
N THR A 229 -8.25 15.82 -8.55
CA THR A 229 -8.64 14.42 -8.59
C THR A 229 -8.44 13.90 -10.01
N PRO A 230 -7.67 12.83 -10.24
CA PRO A 230 -7.62 12.21 -11.57
C PRO A 230 -9.03 11.75 -11.93
N THR A 231 -9.58 12.34 -12.99
CA THR A 231 -10.88 11.97 -13.54
C THR A 231 -10.78 10.54 -14.06
N PRO A 232 -11.58 9.58 -13.56
CA PRO A 232 -11.69 8.29 -14.21
C PRO A 232 -12.16 8.52 -15.65
N ILE A 233 -11.48 7.88 -16.61
CA ILE A 233 -11.92 7.88 -18.00
C ILE A 233 -13.30 7.22 -18.01
N VAL A 234 -14.35 8.04 -18.12
CA VAL A 234 -15.72 7.57 -18.29
C VAL A 234 -15.79 6.91 -19.65
N SER A 235 -15.81 5.58 -19.65
CA SER A 235 -16.20 4.78 -20.81
C SER A 235 -17.65 5.16 -21.15
N THR A 236 -17.91 5.57 -22.39
CA THR A 236 -19.23 6.03 -22.85
C THR A 236 -20.22 4.91 -23.14
N THR A 237 -19.87 3.66 -22.79
CA THR A 237 -20.79 2.52 -22.76
C THR A 237 -21.30 2.33 -21.34
N PRO A 238 -22.64 2.26 -21.11
CA PRO A 238 -23.18 1.92 -19.80
C PRO A 238 -22.63 0.55 -19.42
N THR A 239 -21.72 0.54 -18.45
CA THR A 239 -21.17 -0.69 -17.90
C THR A 239 -22.10 -1.05 -16.75
N PRO A 240 -22.65 -2.27 -16.69
CA PRO A 240 -23.57 -2.63 -15.61
C PRO A 240 -22.83 -2.53 -14.29
N ASP A 241 -23.37 -1.73 -13.38
CA ASP A 241 -22.90 -1.66 -12.01
C ASP A 241 -23.31 -2.94 -11.29
N LEU A 242 -22.36 -3.85 -11.14
CA LEU A 242 -22.50 -5.10 -10.40
C LEU A 242 -21.95 -4.99 -8.97
N SER A 243 -21.48 -3.79 -8.60
CA SER A 243 -20.90 -3.52 -7.29
C SER A 243 -21.99 -3.44 -6.20
N GLY A 244 -21.60 -3.71 -4.96
CA GLY A 244 -22.50 -3.70 -3.81
C GLY A 244 -22.87 -2.26 -3.42
N LEU A 245 -24.17 -2.01 -3.28
CA LEU A 245 -24.76 -0.67 -3.13
C LEU A 245 -24.68 -0.14 -1.69
N GLU A 246 -24.58 1.19 -1.54
CA GLU A 246 -24.41 1.85 -0.23
C GLU A 246 -25.67 1.73 0.67
N ILE A 247 -26.87 1.66 0.10
CA ILE A 247 -28.16 1.49 0.82
C ILE A 247 -29.11 0.57 0.03
N GLU A 248 -29.07 -0.72 0.34
CA GLU A 248 -29.89 -1.78 -0.29
C GLU A 248 -30.93 -2.33 0.69
N ARG A 249 -32.17 -2.56 0.23
CA ARG A 249 -33.14 -3.43 0.93
C ARG A 249 -33.34 -4.72 0.16
N LYS A 250 -33.47 -5.82 0.90
CA LYS A 250 -33.48 -7.20 0.38
C LYS A 250 -34.65 -8.00 0.89
N PHE A 251 -35.35 -8.67 -0.01
CA PHE A 251 -36.57 -9.38 0.30
C PHE A 251 -36.58 -10.77 -0.33
N LEU A 252 -37.13 -11.74 0.40
CA LEU A 252 -37.45 -13.06 -0.16
C LEU A 252 -38.66 -12.95 -1.08
N ILE A 253 -38.62 -13.61 -2.23
CA ILE A 253 -39.73 -13.61 -3.18
C ILE A 253 -40.08 -15.02 -3.64
N ASP A 254 -41.33 -15.18 -4.06
CA ASP A 254 -41.81 -16.37 -4.77
C ASP A 254 -41.72 -16.11 -6.27
N LYS A 255 -40.93 -16.93 -6.97
CA LYS A 255 -40.71 -16.80 -8.41
C LYS A 255 -42.03 -16.82 -9.20
N SER A 256 -43.06 -17.54 -8.77
CA SER A 256 -44.33 -17.59 -9.50
C SER A 256 -45.20 -16.34 -9.33
N LYS A 257 -44.83 -15.43 -8.43
CA LYS A 257 -45.57 -14.19 -8.14
C LYS A 257 -44.94 -12.93 -8.74
N ILE A 258 -43.83 -13.08 -9.46
CA ILE A 258 -43.13 -11.97 -10.11
C ILE A 258 -44.06 -11.36 -11.18
N PRO A 259 -44.40 -10.06 -11.10
CA PRO A 259 -45.33 -9.43 -12.03
C PRO A 259 -44.65 -8.91 -13.31
N TYR A 260 -43.31 -8.95 -13.38
CA TYR A 260 -42.53 -8.49 -14.52
C TYR A 260 -42.37 -9.57 -15.59
N ASP A 261 -42.34 -9.16 -16.85
CA ASP A 261 -41.81 -9.99 -17.92
C ASP A 261 -40.28 -10.01 -17.82
N LEU A 262 -39.73 -11.08 -17.23
CA LEU A 262 -38.28 -11.22 -17.04
C LEU A 262 -37.49 -11.24 -18.36
N SER A 263 -38.14 -11.50 -19.51
CA SER A 263 -37.47 -11.52 -20.81
C SER A 263 -37.13 -10.12 -21.35
N THR A 264 -37.76 -9.08 -20.81
CA THR A 264 -37.52 -7.69 -21.20
C THR A 264 -36.52 -6.97 -20.29
N LEU A 265 -36.07 -7.63 -19.22
CA LEU A 265 -35.10 -7.09 -18.27
C LEU A 265 -33.67 -7.46 -18.67
N ASP A 266 -32.72 -6.65 -18.21
CA ASP A 266 -31.31 -6.99 -18.35
C ASP A 266 -31.03 -8.26 -17.55
N LYS A 267 -30.36 -9.23 -18.16
CA LYS A 267 -30.15 -10.56 -17.61
C LYS A 267 -28.67 -10.88 -17.53
N TYR A 268 -28.23 -11.32 -16.35
CA TYR A 268 -26.86 -11.78 -16.10
C TYR A 268 -26.86 -13.17 -15.46
N GLU A 269 -26.07 -14.09 -16.01
CA GLU A 269 -25.73 -15.37 -15.41
C GLU A 269 -24.48 -15.19 -14.53
N LEU A 270 -24.65 -15.30 -13.22
CA LEU A 270 -23.62 -15.01 -12.24
C LEU A 270 -23.13 -16.29 -11.57
N GLU A 271 -21.82 -16.47 -11.59
CA GLU A 271 -21.07 -17.48 -10.84
C GLU A 271 -20.18 -16.75 -9.83
N GLN A 272 -20.34 -17.06 -8.55
CA GLN A 272 -19.67 -16.33 -7.47
C GLN A 272 -19.07 -17.30 -6.47
N ALA A 273 -17.81 -17.07 -6.12
CA ALA A 273 -17.09 -17.86 -5.13
C ALA A 273 -16.27 -16.95 -4.20
N TYR A 274 -15.91 -17.49 -3.05
CA TYR A 274 -15.18 -16.77 -2.01
C TYR A 274 -13.81 -17.39 -1.84
N ILE A 275 -12.76 -16.58 -1.83
CA ILE A 275 -11.40 -17.00 -1.46
C ILE A 275 -11.24 -16.91 0.06
N ASN A 276 -11.90 -15.92 0.68
CA ASN A 276 -11.94 -15.73 2.12
C ASN A 276 -13.25 -15.04 2.52
N PHE A 277 -13.73 -15.30 3.73
CA PHE A 277 -14.90 -14.65 4.32
C PHE A 277 -14.56 -13.51 5.29
N SER A 278 -13.32 -13.41 5.78
CA SER A 278 -12.87 -12.30 6.65
C SER A 278 -11.34 -12.09 6.58
N PRO A 279 -10.84 -11.01 5.94
CA PRO A 279 -11.60 -10.07 5.09
C PRO A 279 -12.31 -10.79 3.94
N GLU A 280 -13.45 -10.25 3.48
CA GLU A 280 -14.21 -10.89 2.41
C GLU A 280 -13.48 -10.69 1.09
N ILE A 281 -12.99 -11.78 0.50
CA ILE A 281 -12.38 -11.78 -0.82
C ILE A 281 -13.21 -12.70 -1.69
N ARG A 282 -13.75 -12.16 -2.77
CA ARG A 282 -14.75 -12.82 -3.60
C ARG A 282 -14.39 -12.68 -5.05
N ILE A 283 -14.51 -13.75 -5.80
CA ILE A 283 -14.44 -13.71 -7.26
C ILE A 283 -15.82 -13.93 -7.85
N ARG A 284 -16.12 -13.22 -8.94
CA ARG A 284 -17.39 -13.33 -9.66
C ARG A 284 -17.13 -13.40 -11.15
N LYS A 285 -17.90 -14.22 -11.84
CA LYS A 285 -17.99 -14.32 -13.28
C LYS A 285 -19.41 -13.96 -13.71
N ALA A 286 -19.57 -13.13 -14.74
CA ALA A 286 -20.85 -12.79 -15.35
C ALA A 286 -20.85 -13.10 -16.85
N ASP A 287 -21.90 -13.80 -17.32
CA ASP A 287 -22.18 -14.13 -18.73
C ASP A 287 -21.01 -14.73 -19.54
N ASP A 288 -20.10 -15.44 -18.88
CA ASP A 288 -18.93 -16.11 -19.46
C ASP A 288 -17.74 -15.26 -19.89
N TRP A 289 -17.81 -13.93 -19.85
CA TRP A 289 -16.72 -13.07 -20.32
C TRP A 289 -16.31 -11.95 -19.36
N MET A 290 -17.11 -11.65 -18.34
CA MET A 290 -16.78 -10.64 -17.31
C MET A 290 -16.31 -11.33 -16.05
N PHE A 291 -15.15 -10.93 -15.53
CA PHE A 291 -14.60 -11.50 -14.30
C PHE A 291 -14.19 -10.40 -13.35
N PHE A 292 -14.52 -10.59 -12.08
CA PHE A 292 -14.33 -9.61 -11.03
C PHE A 292 -13.67 -10.23 -9.81
N LEU A 293 -12.78 -9.49 -9.16
CA LEU A 293 -12.35 -9.71 -7.80
C LEU A 293 -12.91 -8.58 -6.93
N THR A 294 -13.56 -8.92 -5.83
CA THR A 294 -14.01 -7.98 -4.82
C THR A 294 -13.22 -8.23 -3.54
N VAL A 295 -12.67 -7.17 -2.94
CA VAL A 295 -12.04 -7.21 -1.62
C VAL A 295 -12.82 -6.27 -0.70
N LYS A 296 -13.34 -6.79 0.41
CA LYS A 296 -13.91 -6.01 1.51
C LYS A 296 -13.02 -6.14 2.74
N ALA A 297 -12.25 -5.10 3.03
CA ALA A 297 -11.28 -5.09 4.12
C ALA A 297 -11.46 -3.87 5.04
N TYR A 298 -10.98 -3.99 6.28
CA TYR A 298 -10.90 -2.86 7.20
C TYR A 298 -9.76 -1.93 6.78
N VAL A 299 -9.99 -0.62 6.87
CA VAL A 299 -9.00 0.41 6.49
C VAL A 299 -7.98 0.66 7.61
N ASP A 300 -8.32 0.31 8.86
CA ASP A 300 -7.50 0.50 10.07
C ASP A 300 -7.97 -0.51 11.16
N ASP A 301 -7.05 -0.97 12.00
CA ASP A 301 -7.28 -1.85 13.17
C ASP A 301 -8.26 -1.23 14.18
N MET A 302 -8.49 0.09 14.13
CA MET A 302 -9.48 0.83 14.92
C MET A 302 -10.71 1.30 14.11
N ALA A 303 -10.77 1.07 12.80
CA ALA A 303 -11.86 1.54 11.95
C ALA A 303 -13.05 0.56 11.92
N MET A 304 -14.24 1.09 12.23
CA MET A 304 -15.51 0.38 12.03
C MET A 304 -15.99 0.40 10.56
N THR A 305 -15.26 1.07 9.67
CA THR A 305 -15.57 1.23 8.25
C THR A 305 -14.75 0.24 7.42
N ARG A 306 -15.45 -0.64 6.69
CA ARG A 306 -14.86 -1.55 5.70
C ARG A 306 -14.96 -0.90 4.32
N GLU A 307 -13.86 -0.85 3.57
CA GLU A 307 -13.88 -0.47 2.15
C GLU A 307 -14.15 -1.71 1.30
N GLU A 308 -15.08 -1.60 0.35
CA GLU A 308 -15.28 -2.56 -0.72
C GLU A 308 -14.66 -2.01 -2.00
N ARG A 309 -13.78 -2.81 -2.62
CA ARG A 309 -13.24 -2.49 -3.94
C ARG A 309 -13.48 -3.65 -4.89
N GLU A 310 -13.97 -3.34 -6.09
CA GLU A 310 -14.19 -4.29 -7.17
C GLU A 310 -13.20 -4.04 -8.30
N PHE A 311 -12.63 -5.12 -8.84
CA PHE A 311 -11.59 -5.10 -9.86
C PHE A 311 -11.96 -6.04 -10.99
N TRP A 312 -11.78 -5.58 -12.22
CA TRP A 312 -11.78 -6.46 -13.38
C TRP A 312 -10.55 -7.35 -13.33
N ILE A 313 -10.75 -8.64 -13.58
CA ILE A 313 -9.67 -9.62 -13.71
C ILE A 313 -9.83 -10.36 -15.03
N THR A 314 -8.78 -11.01 -15.50
CA THR A 314 -8.81 -11.86 -16.69
C THR A 314 -9.41 -13.22 -16.36
N GLU A 315 -9.89 -13.94 -17.38
CA GLU A 315 -10.34 -15.32 -17.25
C GLU A 315 -9.25 -16.24 -16.66
N GLN A 316 -7.98 -16.02 -17.05
CA GLN A 316 -6.86 -16.81 -16.54
C GLN A 316 -6.66 -16.61 -15.03
N GLU A 317 -6.71 -15.36 -14.56
CA GLU A 317 -6.61 -15.02 -13.15
C GLU A 317 -7.79 -15.59 -12.36
N TYR A 318 -9.02 -15.42 -12.88
CA TYR A 318 -10.22 -16.02 -12.29
C TYR A 318 -10.05 -17.54 -12.12
N ASN A 319 -9.61 -18.25 -13.16
CA ASN A 319 -9.42 -19.70 -13.12
C ASN A 319 -8.31 -20.16 -12.16
N ILE A 320 -7.28 -19.33 -11.92
CA ILE A 320 -6.27 -19.58 -10.91
C ILE A 320 -6.88 -19.43 -9.51
N LEU A 321 -7.57 -18.32 -9.27
CA LEU A 321 -8.20 -17.99 -8.00
C LEU A 321 -9.35 -18.95 -7.65
N MET A 322 -10.06 -19.47 -8.64
CA MET A 322 -11.13 -20.45 -8.47
C MET A 322 -10.67 -21.76 -7.82
N LYS A 323 -9.37 -22.09 -7.94
CA LYS A 323 -8.77 -23.26 -7.27
C LYS A 323 -8.49 -23.03 -5.79
N LYS A 324 -8.68 -21.81 -5.30
CA LYS A 324 -8.36 -21.36 -3.93
C LYS A 324 -9.61 -21.00 -3.14
N ILE A 325 -10.79 -21.34 -3.65
CA ILE A 325 -12.05 -20.94 -3.01
C ILE A 325 -12.31 -21.74 -1.73
N GLU A 326 -13.01 -21.10 -0.82
CA GLU A 326 -13.62 -21.68 0.37
C GLU A 326 -15.14 -21.69 0.24
N GLY A 327 -15.78 -22.71 0.83
CA GLY A 327 -17.23 -22.86 0.78
C GLY A 327 -17.75 -23.30 -0.61
N ASN A 328 -19.05 -23.08 -0.83
CA ASN A 328 -19.73 -23.48 -2.06
C ASN A 328 -19.82 -22.34 -3.07
N ILE A 329 -19.78 -22.69 -4.35
CA ILE A 329 -20.01 -21.77 -5.46
C ILE A 329 -21.51 -21.41 -5.49
N ILE A 330 -21.79 -20.12 -5.63
CA ILE A 330 -23.13 -19.57 -5.82
C ILE A 330 -23.37 -19.35 -7.29
N TYR A 331 -24.45 -19.95 -7.80
CA TYR A 331 -24.95 -19.71 -9.15
C TYR A 331 -26.30 -19.00 -9.05
N LYS A 332 -26.46 -17.89 -9.78
CA LYS A 332 -27.75 -17.20 -9.87
C LYS A 332 -27.94 -16.54 -11.22
N THR A 333 -29.20 -16.39 -11.62
CA THR A 333 -29.56 -15.47 -12.70
C THR A 333 -30.08 -14.19 -12.07
N ARG A 334 -29.45 -13.07 -12.40
CA ARG A 334 -29.88 -11.73 -11.99
C ARG A 334 -30.65 -11.08 -13.14
N TYR A 335 -31.86 -10.60 -12.85
CA TYR A 335 -32.61 -9.73 -13.73
C TYR A 335 -32.60 -8.33 -13.14
N GLN A 336 -32.20 -7.32 -13.91
CA GLN A 336 -32.14 -5.92 -13.47
C GLN A 336 -33.09 -5.05 -14.29
N GLY A 337 -33.66 -4.05 -13.62
CA GLY A 337 -34.55 -3.09 -14.25
C GLY A 337 -34.80 -1.88 -13.36
N LEU A 338 -35.63 -0.98 -13.86
CA LEU A 338 -36.12 0.18 -13.13
C LEU A 338 -37.57 -0.07 -12.72
N ASP A 339 -37.90 0.27 -11.47
CA ASP A 339 -39.29 0.26 -11.01
C ASP A 339 -40.08 1.44 -11.62
N GLU A 340 -41.37 1.54 -11.26
CA GLU A 340 -42.25 2.61 -11.74
C GLU A 340 -41.79 4.04 -11.37
N ASN A 341 -40.91 4.16 -10.37
CA ASN A 341 -40.33 5.43 -9.90
C ASN A 341 -38.92 5.67 -10.45
N GLY A 342 -38.41 4.79 -11.33
CA GLY A 342 -37.05 4.88 -11.86
C GLY A 342 -35.98 4.44 -10.86
N VAL A 343 -36.32 3.63 -9.88
CA VAL A 343 -35.39 3.07 -8.90
C VAL A 343 -34.88 1.72 -9.39
N MET A 344 -33.56 1.52 -9.37
CA MET A 344 -32.96 0.25 -9.79
C MET A 344 -33.32 -0.88 -8.83
N PHE A 345 -33.76 -2.01 -9.40
CA PHE A 345 -33.98 -3.25 -8.69
C PHE A 345 -33.26 -4.41 -9.37
N ALA A 346 -33.00 -5.45 -8.59
CA ALA A 346 -32.49 -6.73 -9.04
C ALA A 346 -33.35 -7.87 -8.51
N ILE A 347 -33.76 -8.78 -9.40
CA ILE A 347 -34.36 -10.06 -9.07
C ILE A 347 -33.29 -11.13 -9.23
N ASP A 348 -32.88 -11.74 -8.13
CA ASP A 348 -31.93 -12.84 -8.13
C ASP A 348 -32.65 -14.17 -8.00
N ILE A 349 -32.45 -15.07 -8.97
CA ILE A 349 -32.96 -16.45 -8.92
C ILE A 349 -31.78 -17.41 -8.78
N PHE A 350 -31.66 -18.02 -7.61
CA PHE A 350 -30.54 -18.91 -7.31
C PHE A 350 -30.72 -20.30 -7.94
N LYS A 351 -29.59 -20.94 -8.27
CA LYS A 351 -29.49 -22.25 -8.92
C LYS A 351 -28.68 -23.22 -8.07
N GLY A 352 -28.64 -24.49 -8.51
CA GLY A 352 -27.83 -25.53 -7.88
C GLY A 352 -28.23 -25.77 -6.42
N ASN A 353 -27.26 -25.74 -5.51
CA ASN A 353 -27.46 -25.98 -4.08
C ASN A 353 -28.36 -24.94 -3.40
N LEU A 354 -28.57 -23.79 -4.03
CA LEU A 354 -29.43 -22.71 -3.55
C LEU A 354 -30.75 -22.62 -4.35
N ALA A 355 -31.07 -23.62 -5.18
CA ALA A 355 -32.30 -23.64 -5.95
C ALA A 355 -33.53 -23.56 -5.03
N GLY A 356 -34.50 -22.73 -5.42
CA GLY A 356 -35.69 -22.41 -4.63
C GLY A 356 -35.57 -21.10 -3.84
N LEU A 357 -34.37 -20.56 -3.67
CA LEU A 357 -34.16 -19.22 -3.13
C LEU A 357 -34.27 -18.17 -4.25
N ALA A 358 -34.97 -17.08 -3.98
CA ALA A 358 -35.01 -15.92 -4.84
C ALA A 358 -35.09 -14.63 -4.02
N TYR A 359 -34.40 -13.58 -4.49
CA TYR A 359 -34.41 -12.26 -3.88
C TYR A 359 -34.99 -11.21 -4.81
N TYR A 360 -35.61 -10.21 -4.19
CA TYR A 360 -35.75 -8.88 -4.75
C TYR A 360 -34.86 -7.94 -3.93
N GLU A 361 -33.93 -7.28 -4.60
CA GLU A 361 -33.05 -6.26 -4.06
C GLU A 361 -33.41 -4.93 -4.73
N ILE A 362 -33.54 -3.87 -3.94
CA ILE A 362 -33.82 -2.52 -4.45
C ILE A 362 -32.90 -1.51 -3.78
N GLU A 363 -32.39 -0.59 -4.59
CA GLU A 363 -31.43 0.43 -4.21
C GLU A 363 -32.12 1.72 -3.81
N PHE A 364 -31.56 2.46 -2.85
CA PHE A 364 -32.01 3.82 -2.56
C PHE A 364 -30.85 4.81 -2.56
N PRO A 365 -31.06 6.03 -3.08
CA PRO A 365 -30.02 7.06 -3.08
C PRO A 365 -29.72 7.61 -1.67
N ASN A 366 -30.59 7.37 -0.69
CA ASN A 366 -30.42 7.79 0.69
C ASN A 366 -31.34 6.98 1.64
N GLU A 367 -31.08 7.07 2.95
CA GLU A 367 -31.84 6.36 3.98
C GLU A 367 -33.30 6.82 4.06
N GLU A 368 -33.60 8.08 3.73
CA GLU A 368 -34.96 8.62 3.80
C GLU A 368 -35.87 7.94 2.78
N GLU A 369 -35.42 7.80 1.54
CA GLU A 369 -36.13 7.08 0.48
C GLU A 369 -36.27 5.59 0.81
N ALA A 370 -35.22 4.96 1.35
CA ALA A 370 -35.27 3.56 1.79
C ALA A 370 -36.33 3.32 2.88
N ASN A 371 -36.46 4.26 3.82
CA ASN A 371 -37.42 4.18 4.93
C ASN A 371 -38.86 4.45 4.49
N LYS A 372 -39.08 5.27 3.46
CA LYS A 372 -40.41 5.53 2.88
C LYS A 372 -40.90 4.38 2.01
N TYR A 373 -39.98 3.58 1.46
CA TYR A 373 -40.34 2.52 0.52
C TYR A 373 -41.27 1.48 1.15
N THR A 374 -42.41 1.28 0.50
CA THR A 374 -43.39 0.25 0.86
C THR A 374 -43.34 -0.85 -0.20
N PRO A 375 -42.89 -2.08 0.15
CA PRO A 375 -42.76 -3.15 -0.82
C PRO A 375 -44.14 -3.59 -1.35
N PRO A 376 -44.29 -3.81 -2.68
CA PRO A 376 -45.49 -4.41 -3.27
C PRO A 376 -45.88 -5.75 -2.65
N ALA A 377 -47.17 -6.12 -2.74
CA ALA A 377 -47.73 -7.30 -2.08
C ALA A 377 -47.15 -8.66 -2.51
N TRP A 378 -46.49 -8.72 -3.67
CA TRP A 378 -45.82 -9.93 -4.16
C TRP A 378 -44.42 -10.12 -3.56
N ILE A 379 -43.84 -9.05 -2.99
CA ILE A 379 -42.58 -9.09 -2.27
C ILE A 379 -42.83 -9.68 -0.88
N GLY A 380 -42.01 -10.66 -0.50
CA GLY A 380 -42.14 -11.38 0.76
C GLY A 380 -41.36 -10.73 1.90
N LYS A 381 -40.82 -11.59 2.76
CA LYS A 381 -40.14 -11.19 3.99
C LYS A 381 -38.86 -10.40 3.69
N GLU A 382 -38.71 -9.24 4.34
CA GLU A 382 -37.46 -8.51 4.34
C GLU A 382 -36.36 -9.25 5.13
N VAL A 383 -35.19 -9.40 4.51
CA VAL A 383 -34.01 -10.08 5.04
C VAL A 383 -32.75 -9.21 4.98
N THR A 384 -32.89 -7.91 4.72
CA THR A 384 -31.79 -6.90 4.66
C THR A 384 -30.77 -7.06 5.78
N ASN A 385 -31.24 -7.17 7.02
CA ASN A 385 -30.39 -7.26 8.22
C ASN A 385 -30.12 -8.70 8.69
N ASP A 386 -30.68 -9.72 8.03
CA ASP A 386 -30.46 -11.11 8.40
C ASP A 386 -29.18 -11.63 7.76
N LYS A 387 -28.11 -11.69 8.56
CA LYS A 387 -26.77 -12.12 8.11
C LYS A 387 -26.79 -13.49 7.44
N ARG A 388 -27.71 -14.38 7.81
CA ARG A 388 -27.82 -15.74 7.23
C ARG A 388 -28.14 -15.72 5.74
N TYR A 389 -28.80 -14.67 5.26
CA TYR A 389 -29.18 -14.48 3.86
C TYR A 389 -28.13 -13.70 3.04
N LYS A 390 -27.00 -13.31 3.65
CA LYS A 390 -25.87 -12.75 2.90
C LYS A 390 -25.23 -13.82 2.03
N ASN A 391 -24.79 -13.45 0.83
CA ASN A 391 -24.15 -14.38 -0.10
C ASN A 391 -22.95 -15.12 0.52
N GLY A 392 -22.13 -14.44 1.34
CA GLY A 392 -21.01 -15.11 2.04
C GLY A 392 -21.48 -16.19 3.03
N SER A 393 -22.64 -15.99 3.68
CA SER A 393 -23.24 -17.00 4.55
C SER A 393 -23.91 -18.13 3.77
N LEU A 394 -24.58 -17.83 2.66
CA LEU A 394 -25.15 -18.86 1.77
C LEU A 394 -24.08 -19.77 1.19
N ALA A 395 -22.92 -19.22 0.82
CA ALA A 395 -21.79 -19.99 0.33
C ALA A 395 -21.26 -20.98 1.39
N GLN A 396 -21.21 -20.56 2.66
CA GLN A 396 -20.73 -21.41 3.76
C GLN A 396 -21.75 -22.44 4.22
N PHE A 397 -23.03 -22.03 4.36
CA PHE A 397 -24.01 -22.79 5.13
C PHE A 397 -25.24 -23.22 4.33
N GLY A 398 -25.39 -22.78 3.08
CA GLY A 398 -26.56 -23.05 2.26
C GLY A 398 -27.77 -22.16 2.61
N ILE A 399 -28.96 -22.58 2.17
CA ILE A 399 -30.21 -21.87 2.47
C ILE A 399 -30.50 -21.97 3.98
N PRO A 400 -30.78 -20.85 4.68
CA PRO A 400 -31.15 -20.88 6.09
C PRO A 400 -32.40 -21.74 6.33
N GLN A 401 -32.35 -22.65 7.31
CA GLN A 401 -33.49 -23.48 7.73
C GLN A 401 -34.46 -22.73 8.65
#